data_AF-A0A444VRQ7-F1
#
_entry.id   AF-A0A444VRQ7-F1
#
_cell.length_a   1.000
_cell.length_b   1.000
_cell.length_c   1.000
_cell.angle_alpha   90.00
_cell.angle_beta   90.00
_cell.angle_gamma   90.00
#
_symmetry.space_group_name_H-M   'P 1'
#
loop_
_entity.id
_entity.type
_entity.pdbx_description
1 polymer ?
#
loop_
_entity_poly.entity_id
_entity_poly.type
_entity_poly.pdbx_seq_one_letter_code
_entity_poly.pdbx_strand_id
1 'polypeptide(L)'
;MERSSLNSLGVYRKSLALRDLSEAVASYFSYNKEILSLRKIDSFRDDISQSLKNDALLITREVEQAALSNSYSVRMRSLNYINIMTRNILAYCNGLERDGVKEKEYLNLLRKEIKIFRTSFKKWRRSFHNRND
;
A
#
# COMPACT_ATOMS: atom_id res chain seq x y z
N MET A 1 -13.26 20.18 7.13
CA MET A 1 -12.53 20.12 8.42
C MET A 1 -11.93 18.74 8.71
N GLU A 2 -12.49 17.63 8.21
CA GLU A 2 -11.94 16.27 8.48
C GLU A 2 -10.64 15.95 7.72
N ARG A 3 -10.48 16.40 6.47
CA ARG A 3 -9.22 16.19 5.71
C ARG A 3 -8.02 16.89 6.36
N SER A 4 -8.22 18.04 7.01
CA SER A 4 -7.14 18.77 7.70
C SER A 4 -6.67 18.05 8.96
N SER A 5 -7.57 17.39 9.71
CA SER A 5 -7.17 16.58 10.87
C SER A 5 -6.47 15.29 10.44
N LEU A 6 -6.92 14.65 9.35
CA LEU A 6 -6.25 13.46 8.78
C LEU A 6 -4.85 13.77 8.26
N ASN A 7 -4.65 14.91 7.57
CA ASN A 7 -3.34 15.32 7.07
C ASN A 7 -2.32 15.59 8.19
N SER A 8 -2.77 15.90 9.40
CA SER A 8 -1.87 16.01 10.57
C SER A 8 -1.33 14.64 10.99
N LEU A 9 -2.08 13.56 10.76
CA LEU A 9 -1.74 12.21 11.16
C LEU A 9 -0.56 11.66 10.35
N GLY A 10 0.57 11.44 11.01
CA GLY A 10 1.79 10.97 10.36
C GLY A 10 1.60 9.67 9.58
N VAL A 11 0.82 8.72 10.10
CA VAL A 11 0.55 7.45 9.40
C VAL A 11 -0.27 7.64 8.12
N TYR A 12 -1.19 8.61 8.07
CA TYR A 12 -2.01 8.87 6.88
C TYR A 12 -1.17 9.48 5.76
N ARG A 13 -0.30 10.44 6.09
CA ARG A 13 0.68 10.97 5.13
C ARG A 13 1.60 9.88 4.57
N LYS A 14 2.01 8.93 5.42
CA LYS A 14 2.81 7.78 4.98
C LYS A 14 2.01 6.77 4.14
N SER A 15 0.71 6.59 4.36
CA SER A 15 -0.10 5.76 3.45
C SER A 15 -0.27 6.40 2.09
N LEU A 16 -0.42 7.74 2.03
CA LEU A 16 -0.47 8.46 0.76
C LEU A 16 0.84 8.31 -0.03
N ALA A 17 1.98 8.53 0.62
CA ALA A 17 3.29 8.33 -0.03
C ALA A 17 3.49 6.89 -0.54
N LEU A 18 3.07 5.89 0.25
CA LEU A 18 3.10 4.49 -0.18
C LEU A 18 2.18 4.24 -1.38
N ARG A 19 0.97 4.83 -1.39
CA ARG A 19 0.03 4.73 -2.51
C ARG A 19 0.61 5.31 -3.79
N ASP A 20 1.11 6.54 -3.72
CA ASP A 20 1.61 7.26 -4.89
C ASP A 20 2.82 6.54 -5.50
N LEU A 21 3.74 6.04 -4.65
CA LEU A 21 4.85 5.21 -5.12
C LEU A 21 4.37 3.87 -5.71
N SER A 22 3.42 3.20 -5.06
CA SER A 22 2.87 1.94 -5.56
C SER A 22 2.22 2.14 -6.94
N GLU A 23 1.53 3.25 -7.14
CA GLU A 23 0.91 3.61 -8.42
C GLU A 23 1.94 3.90 -9.51
N ALA A 24 3.01 4.63 -9.19
CA ALA A 24 4.11 4.89 -10.11
C ALA A 24 4.81 3.59 -10.54
N VAL A 25 5.13 2.73 -9.57
CA VAL A 25 5.76 1.42 -9.81
C VAL A 25 4.87 0.50 -10.63
N ALA A 26 3.58 0.41 -10.30
CA ALA A 26 2.61 -0.38 -11.05
C ALA A 26 2.48 0.12 -12.50
N SER A 27 2.42 1.44 -12.70
CA SER A 27 2.30 2.03 -14.04
C SER A 27 3.54 1.78 -14.89
N TYR A 28 4.73 1.77 -14.28
CA TYR A 28 5.97 1.38 -14.97
C TYR A 28 5.91 -0.07 -15.46
N PHE A 29 5.55 -1.02 -14.59
CA PHE A 29 5.55 -2.43 -14.93
C PHE A 29 4.41 -2.86 -15.85
N SER A 30 3.30 -2.11 -15.91
CA SER A 30 2.25 -2.32 -16.91
C SER A 30 2.60 -1.73 -18.28
N TYR A 31 3.25 -0.55 -18.33
CA TYR A 31 3.49 0.17 -19.59
C TYR A 31 4.65 -0.42 -20.42
N ASN A 32 5.66 -1.00 -19.77
CA ASN A 32 6.90 -1.46 -20.44
C ASN A 32 6.72 -2.70 -21.36
N LYS A 33 5.47 -3.09 -21.66
CA LYS A 33 5.13 -4.22 -22.53
C LYS A 33 4.36 -3.81 -23.80
N GLU A 34 3.69 -2.65 -23.79
CA GLU A 34 2.82 -2.24 -24.90
C GLU A 34 3.59 -1.96 -26.21
N ILE A 35 4.89 -1.64 -26.14
CA ILE A 35 5.68 -1.27 -27.33
C ILE A 35 6.01 -2.48 -28.23
N LEU A 36 5.92 -3.73 -27.75
CA LEU A 36 6.40 -4.91 -28.49
C LEU A 36 5.36 -6.00 -28.79
N SER A 37 4.14 -5.94 -28.24
CA SER A 37 3.11 -6.96 -28.50
C SER A 37 1.80 -6.37 -29.01
N LEU A 38 1.50 -6.58 -30.29
CA LEU A 38 0.23 -6.23 -30.98
C LEU A 38 -1.03 -6.96 -30.42
N ARG A 39 -0.92 -7.67 -29.29
CA ARG A 39 -2.00 -8.44 -28.68
C ARG A 39 -2.00 -8.16 -27.18
N LYS A 40 -3.10 -7.58 -26.67
CA LYS A 40 -3.36 -7.44 -25.24
C LYS A 40 -3.65 -8.85 -24.69
N ILE A 41 -2.61 -9.52 -24.21
CA ILE A 41 -2.75 -10.74 -23.40
C ILE A 41 -2.55 -10.26 -21.97
N ASP A 42 -3.58 -10.39 -21.13
CA ASP A 42 -3.50 -10.08 -19.70
C ASP A 42 -2.27 -10.79 -19.13
N SER A 43 -1.29 -9.98 -18.73
CA SER A 43 -0.03 -10.53 -18.28
C SER A 43 0.03 -10.55 -16.77
N PHE A 44 0.77 -11.52 -16.23
CA PHE A 44 1.05 -11.61 -14.80
C PHE A 44 1.47 -10.25 -14.17
N ARG A 45 2.19 -9.42 -14.92
CA ARG A 45 2.61 -8.07 -14.50
C ARG A 45 1.43 -7.11 -14.41
N ASP A 46 0.44 -7.21 -15.28
CA ASP A 46 -0.76 -6.38 -15.25
C ASP A 46 -1.63 -6.76 -14.04
N ASP A 47 -1.81 -8.06 -13.79
CA ASP A 47 -2.55 -8.56 -12.62
C ASP A 47 -1.90 -8.10 -11.31
N ILE A 48 -0.57 -8.23 -11.21
CA ILE A 48 0.17 -7.70 -10.05
C ILE A 48 0.05 -6.19 -9.97
N SER A 49 0.16 -5.46 -11.08
CA SER A 49 0.10 -4.00 -11.09
C SER A 49 -1.26 -3.48 -10.62
N GLN A 50 -2.36 -4.11 -11.07
CA GLN A 50 -3.71 -3.79 -10.61
C GLN A 50 -3.89 -4.14 -9.12
N SER A 51 -3.44 -5.32 -8.71
CA SER A 51 -3.52 -5.74 -7.30
C SER A 51 -2.72 -4.83 -6.37
N LEU A 52 -1.53 -4.41 -6.80
CA LEU A 52 -0.67 -3.46 -6.10
C LEU A 52 -1.34 -2.10 -5.93
N LYS A 53 -1.93 -1.55 -7.00
CA LYS A 53 -2.69 -0.29 -6.94
C LYS A 53 -3.86 -0.39 -5.98
N ASN A 54 -4.64 -1.47 -6.07
CA ASN A 54 -5.82 -1.67 -5.25
C ASN A 54 -5.47 -1.77 -3.75
N ASP A 55 -4.51 -2.60 -3.38
CA ASP A 55 -4.11 -2.75 -1.97
C ASP A 55 -3.51 -1.47 -1.41
N ALA A 56 -2.74 -0.71 -2.19
CA ALA A 56 -2.17 0.56 -1.73
C ALA A 56 -3.25 1.64 -1.53
N LEU A 57 -4.27 1.68 -2.41
CA LEU A 57 -5.44 2.54 -2.25
C LEU A 57 -6.25 2.16 -1.00
N LEU A 58 -6.52 0.87 -0.82
CA LEU A 58 -7.29 0.36 0.32
C LEU A 58 -6.56 0.60 1.64
N ILE A 59 -5.22 0.48 1.71
CA ILE A 59 -4.45 0.87 2.91
C ILE A 59 -4.78 2.31 3.32
N THR A 60 -4.82 3.24 2.37
CA THR A 60 -5.14 4.66 2.67
C THR A 60 -6.56 4.81 3.21
N ARG A 61 -7.53 4.13 2.59
CA ARG A 61 -8.93 4.14 3.02
C ARG A 61 -9.11 3.54 4.42
N GLU A 62 -8.45 2.43 4.71
CA GLU A 62 -8.52 1.77 6.02
C GLU A 62 -7.84 2.60 7.12
N VAL A 63 -6.76 3.34 6.81
CA VAL A 63 -6.15 4.29 7.76
C VAL A 63 -7.13 5.41 8.09
N GLU A 64 -7.78 5.98 7.08
CA GLU A 64 -8.82 7.01 7.24
C GLU A 64 -9.99 6.47 8.08
N GLN A 65 -10.50 5.29 7.74
CA GLN A 65 -11.60 4.65 8.45
C GLN A 65 -11.27 4.38 9.93
N ALA A 66 -10.08 3.85 10.22
CA ALA A 66 -9.65 3.64 11.60
C ALA A 66 -9.41 4.96 12.36
N ALA A 67 -8.98 6.02 11.68
CA ALA A 67 -8.78 7.32 12.31
C ALA A 67 -10.10 8.01 12.67
N LEU A 68 -11.11 7.93 11.80
CA LEU A 68 -12.38 8.63 11.97
C LEU A 68 -13.45 7.83 12.73
N SER A 69 -13.37 6.50 12.72
CA SER A 69 -14.37 5.65 13.38
C SER A 69 -14.35 5.83 14.90
N ASN A 70 -15.50 5.84 15.56
CA ASN A 70 -15.60 5.76 17.02
C ASN A 70 -15.78 4.31 17.54
N SER A 71 -15.96 3.35 16.63
CA SER A 71 -16.16 1.94 16.99
C SER A 71 -14.83 1.19 17.09
N TYR A 72 -14.55 0.62 18.27
CA TYR A 72 -13.37 -0.20 18.51
C TYR A 72 -13.27 -1.39 17.54
N SER A 73 -14.38 -2.08 17.28
CA SER A 73 -14.40 -3.24 16.38
C SER A 73 -14.07 -2.86 14.94
N VAL A 74 -14.58 -1.72 14.46
CA VAL A 74 -14.23 -1.18 13.13
C VAL A 74 -12.76 -0.80 13.08
N ARG A 75 -12.23 -0.08 14.09
CA ARG A 75 -10.81 0.27 14.17
C ARG A 75 -9.92 -0.99 14.10
N MET A 76 -10.22 -2.00 14.90
CA MET A 76 -9.39 -3.22 14.94
C MET A 76 -9.47 -4.01 13.63
N ARG A 77 -10.64 -4.06 12.99
CA ARG A 77 -10.79 -4.66 11.65
C ARG A 77 -9.93 -3.95 10.61
N SER A 78 -10.01 -2.62 10.54
CA SER A 78 -9.21 -1.81 9.62
C SER A 78 -7.70 -2.00 9.84
N LEU A 79 -7.27 -2.02 11.11
CA LEU A 79 -5.87 -2.31 11.46
C LEU A 79 -5.41 -3.70 10.98
N ASN A 80 -6.30 -4.69 11.00
CA ASN A 80 -5.99 -6.03 10.50
C ASN A 80 -5.89 -6.04 8.97
N TYR A 81 -6.81 -5.40 8.25
CA TYR A 81 -6.72 -5.28 6.79
C TYR A 81 -5.45 -4.57 6.33
N ILE A 82 -5.06 -3.47 6.98
CA ILE A 82 -3.79 -2.79 6.68
C ILE A 82 -2.59 -3.75 6.82
N ASN A 83 -2.57 -4.62 7.83
CA ASN A 83 -1.50 -5.60 7.98
C ASN A 83 -1.48 -6.63 6.85
N ILE A 84 -2.64 -7.08 6.38
CA ILE A 84 -2.76 -8.02 5.27
C ILE A 84 -2.24 -7.37 3.99
N MET A 85 -2.74 -6.19 3.64
CA MET A 85 -2.37 -5.49 2.41
C MET A 85 -0.88 -5.12 2.38
N THR A 86 -0.28 -4.72 3.51
CA THR A 86 1.18 -4.48 3.54
C THR A 86 2.01 -5.75 3.29
N ARG A 87 1.50 -6.93 3.64
CA ARG A 87 2.15 -8.22 3.31
C ARG A 87 1.94 -8.57 1.84
N ASN A 88 0.75 -8.32 1.30
CA ASN A 88 0.45 -8.51 -0.11
C ASN A 88 1.38 -7.68 -1.00
N ILE A 89 1.58 -6.39 -0.69
CA ILE A 89 2.50 -5.53 -1.46
C ILE A 89 3.93 -6.11 -1.47
N LEU A 90 4.42 -6.66 -0.36
CA LEU A 90 5.72 -7.33 -0.33
C LEU A 90 5.73 -8.61 -1.20
N ALA A 91 4.64 -9.36 -1.20
CA ALA A 91 4.48 -10.53 -2.06
C ALA A 91 4.45 -10.14 -3.55
N TYR A 92 3.82 -9.02 -3.91
CA TYR A 92 3.84 -8.46 -5.26
C TYR A 92 5.25 -8.10 -5.71
N CYS A 93 6.04 -7.44 -4.86
CA CYS A 93 7.46 -7.18 -5.16
C CYS A 93 8.22 -8.49 -5.42
N ASN A 94 7.99 -9.53 -4.61
CA ASN A 94 8.64 -10.82 -4.80
C ASN A 94 8.17 -11.54 -6.07
N GLY A 95 6.89 -11.41 -6.42
CA GLY A 95 6.31 -11.94 -7.65
C GLY A 95 6.96 -11.33 -8.88
N LEU A 96 7.03 -10.00 -8.95
CA LEU A 96 7.67 -9.27 -10.06
C LEU A 96 9.16 -9.61 -10.16
N GLU A 97 9.87 -9.70 -9.03
CA GLU A 97 11.28 -10.06 -9.04
C GLU A 97 11.52 -11.48 -9.56
N ARG A 98 10.65 -12.44 -9.22
CA ARG A 98 10.71 -13.83 -9.71
C ARG A 98 10.30 -13.96 -11.18
N ASP A 99 9.41 -13.10 -11.65
CA ASP A 99 9.03 -12.98 -13.07
C ASP A 99 10.17 -12.40 -13.93
N GLY A 100 11.24 -11.89 -13.31
CA GLY A 100 12.46 -11.52 -14.01
C GLY A 100 12.50 -10.06 -14.47
N VAL A 101 11.79 -9.16 -13.79
CA VAL A 101 11.97 -7.71 -14.04
C VAL A 101 13.42 -7.30 -13.76
N LYS A 102 13.97 -6.41 -14.61
CA LYS A 102 15.37 -5.98 -14.51
C LYS A 102 15.54 -4.85 -13.50
N GLU A 103 14.52 -4.00 -13.37
CA GLU A 103 14.50 -2.76 -12.59
C GLU A 103 14.18 -3.01 -11.12
N LYS A 104 15.03 -3.83 -10.49
CA LYS A 104 14.89 -4.24 -9.09
C LYS A 104 14.97 -3.05 -8.13
N GLU A 105 15.62 -1.96 -8.53
CA GLU A 105 15.70 -0.72 -7.77
C GLU A 105 14.32 -0.13 -7.45
N TYR A 106 13.35 -0.23 -8.36
CA TYR A 106 11.98 0.24 -8.12
C TYR A 106 11.26 -0.63 -7.10
N LEU A 107 11.45 -1.95 -7.17
CA LEU A 107 10.93 -2.87 -6.17
C LEU A 107 11.56 -2.63 -4.79
N ASN A 108 12.86 -2.34 -4.74
CA ASN A 108 13.58 -2.03 -3.51
C ASN A 108 13.16 -0.69 -2.91
N LEU A 109 12.90 0.31 -3.75
CA LEU A 109 12.33 1.59 -3.32
C LEU A 109 10.95 1.38 -2.68
N LEU A 110 10.09 0.59 -3.32
CA LEU A 110 8.77 0.25 -2.76
C LEU A 110 8.86 -0.51 -1.44
N ARG A 111 9.75 -1.51 -1.33
CA ARG A 111 10.01 -2.23 -0.07
C ARG A 111 10.47 -1.28 1.05
N LYS A 112 11.31 -0.29 0.73
CA LYS A 112 11.74 0.73 1.68
C LYS A 112 10.57 1.59 2.15
N GLU A 113 9.70 2.02 1.24
CA GLU A 113 8.52 2.82 1.59
C GLU A 113 7.53 2.04 2.46
N ILE A 114 7.29 0.76 2.16
CA ILE A 114 6.51 -0.13 3.03
C ILE A 114 7.11 -0.21 4.44
N LYS A 115 8.44 -0.31 4.57
CA LYS A 115 9.12 -0.33 5.88
C LYS A 115 8.91 0.98 6.65
N ILE A 116 8.96 2.12 5.95
CA ILE A 116 8.69 3.44 6.53
C ILE A 116 7.24 3.51 7.02
N PHE A 117 6.28 3.13 6.17
CA PHE A 117 4.87 3.08 6.52
C PHE A 117 4.61 2.16 7.73
N ARG A 118 5.11 0.92 7.70
CA ARG A 118 4.93 -0.08 8.78
C ARG A 118 5.48 0.41 10.12
N THR A 119 6.59 1.16 10.12
CA THR A 119 7.14 1.78 11.32
C THR A 119 6.17 2.79 11.92
N SER A 120 5.63 3.69 11.09
CA SER A 120 4.65 4.69 11.51
C SER A 120 3.34 4.04 11.97
N PHE A 121 2.87 3.04 11.21
CA PHE A 121 1.65 2.29 11.49
C PHE A 121 1.74 1.53 12.82
N LYS A 122 2.86 0.87 13.12
CA LYS A 122 3.07 0.18 14.40
C LYS A 122 2.98 1.13 15.59
N LYS A 123 3.57 2.32 15.49
CA LYS A 123 3.49 3.35 16.53
C LYS A 123 2.05 3.83 16.73
N TRP A 124 1.38 4.15 15.62
CA TRP A 124 -0.02 4.59 15.65
C TRP A 124 -0.97 3.52 16.21
N ARG A 125 -0.80 2.25 15.82
CA ARG A 125 -1.59 1.11 16.31
C ARG A 125 -1.60 0.98 17.84
N ARG A 126 -0.47 1.28 18.49
CA ARG A 126 -0.35 1.23 19.95
C ARG A 126 -1.22 2.26 20.66
N SER A 127 -1.46 3.42 20.02
CA SER A 127 -2.32 4.47 20.59
C SER A 127 -3.79 4.05 20.76
N PHE A 128 -4.23 2.97 20.09
CA PHE A 128 -5.57 2.40 20.28
C PHE A 128 -5.67 1.44 21.47
N HIS A 129 -4.55 0.87 21.93
CA HIS A 129 -4.54 -0.03 23.08
C HIS A 129 -4.47 0.78 24.39
N ASN A 130 -3.69 1.87 24.40
CA ASN A 130 -3.53 2.74 25.57
C ASN A 130 -4.76 3.65 25.89
N ARG A 131 -5.87 3.52 25.16
CA ARG A 131 -7.12 4.29 25.40
C ARG A 131 -8.17 3.48 26.16
N ASN A 132 -7.87 2.23 26.50
CA ASN A 132 -8.77 1.31 27.17
C ASN A 132 -8.40 1.06 28.65
N ASP A 133 -7.58 1.94 29.24
CA ASP A 133 -7.33 2.03 30.68
C ASP A 133 -8.00 3.28 31.25
#